data_AF-A0A954GWB2-F1
#
_entry.id   AF-A0A954GWB2-F1
#
_cell.length_a   1.000
_cell.length_b   1.000
_cell.length_c   1.000
_cell.angle_alpha   90.00
_cell.angle_beta   90.00
_cell.angle_gamma   90.00
#
_symmetry.space_group_name_H-M   'P 1'
#
loop_
_entity.id
_entity.type
_entity.pdbx_description
1 polymer ?
#
loop_
_entity_poly.entity_id
_entity_poly.type
_entity_poly.pdbx_seq_one_letter_code
_entity_poly.pdbx_strand_id
1 'polypeptide(L)'
;MRTRIQYILPAQIARFDRTTISSSSVFRAVNGFACHQDSALNYTELPFVEEAGLRGGYPRIVLSPGGKLLLSLEFDATRNLTRKELAALKLEMDGQMLDGIGAGCFDELTAATGLSIQIAASAKSKCQQAAGTAWRPGRTTENGNRSRIDAVRKQMEKLESLPPDVNTAKQSPAGETLPSASPKARSASPKARSSRAKAKSPQAKLSTSTTGPGRLAPSEPESSRARPDFQKLFQLLAKPERDQLIPQIKNELDRVGNDLSSVVDGQLPNMNFQNPKLLRLLLDAGLPPNTTDVSRHSLLIQAAVNPKSIQILLKHGVDVNRVCESTHTVTALMRAASVGALLSVELLLQNGAAPGLKNRNGKTALDMVDRRSKSRQKIIDLLNSHS
;
A
#
# COMPACT_ATOMS: atom_id res chain seq x y z
N MET A 1 -18.89 -35.56 4.43
CA MET A 1 -17.51 -35.49 4.96
C MET A 1 -17.06 -34.05 4.82
N ARG A 2 -16.39 -33.43 5.80
CA ARG A 2 -15.84 -32.08 5.61
C ARG A 2 -14.49 -32.13 4.91
N THR A 3 -14.34 -31.30 3.89
CA THR A 3 -13.08 -31.06 3.19
C THR A 3 -12.54 -29.72 3.64
N ARG A 4 -11.33 -29.71 4.19
CA ARG A 4 -10.59 -28.48 4.45
C ARG A 4 -9.79 -28.12 3.20
N ILE A 5 -10.04 -26.94 2.67
CA ILE A 5 -9.21 -26.30 1.65
C ILE A 5 -8.28 -25.30 2.34
N GLN A 6 -7.01 -25.28 1.96
CA GLN A 6 -6.01 -24.36 2.47
C GLN A 6 -5.35 -23.63 1.30
N TYR A 7 -5.46 -22.30 1.30
CA TYR A 7 -4.75 -21.40 0.40
C TYR A 7 -3.57 -20.77 1.15
N ILE A 8 -2.40 -20.76 0.54
CA ILE A 8 -1.12 -20.33 1.15
C ILE A 8 -0.36 -19.44 0.18
N LEU A 9 0.20 -18.33 0.67
CA LEU A 9 1.14 -17.48 -0.06
C LEU A 9 2.39 -17.12 0.78
N PRO A 10 3.57 -16.88 0.16
CA PRO A 10 4.74 -16.39 0.88
C PRO A 10 4.60 -14.93 1.33
N ALA A 11 5.11 -14.64 2.53
CA ALA A 11 5.13 -13.29 3.09
C ALA A 11 6.49 -12.93 3.70
N GLN A 12 6.69 -11.63 3.93
CA GLN A 12 7.84 -11.02 4.59
C GLN A 12 7.35 -10.01 5.64
N ILE A 13 8.24 -9.57 6.52
CA ILE A 13 8.00 -8.44 7.42
C ILE A 13 8.90 -7.29 7.02
N ALA A 14 8.40 -6.06 7.01
CA ALA A 14 9.23 -4.86 6.91
C ALA A 14 8.73 -3.74 7.82
N ARG A 15 9.66 -2.91 8.32
CA ARG A 15 9.35 -1.62 8.96
C ARG A 15 8.74 -0.64 7.94
N PHE A 16 8.16 0.46 8.42
CA PHE A 16 7.63 1.55 7.57
C PHE A 16 8.68 2.15 6.62
N ASP A 17 9.96 2.17 7.03
CA ASP A 17 11.12 2.57 6.20
C ASP A 17 11.47 1.58 5.06
N ARG A 18 10.71 0.48 4.94
CA ARG A 18 10.88 -0.66 4.01
C ARG A 18 12.04 -1.60 4.33
N THR A 19 12.70 -1.46 5.49
CA THR A 19 13.72 -2.40 5.96
C THR A 19 13.09 -3.75 6.28
N THR A 20 13.46 -4.80 5.53
CA THR A 20 12.99 -6.17 5.76
C THR A 20 13.52 -6.72 7.07
N ILE A 21 12.63 -7.18 7.95
CA ILE A 21 12.99 -7.87 9.19
C ILE A 21 13.14 -9.35 8.89
N SER A 22 14.32 -9.91 9.17
CA SER A 22 14.64 -11.34 8.99
C SER A 22 14.84 -12.09 10.32
N SER A 23 14.37 -11.53 11.44
CA SER A 23 14.57 -12.13 12.77
C SER A 23 13.64 -13.32 13.02
N SER A 24 14.24 -14.50 13.20
CA SER A 24 13.56 -15.73 13.62
C SER A 24 12.80 -15.60 14.95
N SER A 25 13.15 -14.67 15.85
CA SER A 25 12.40 -14.46 17.09
C SER A 25 11.14 -13.64 16.85
N VAL A 26 11.20 -12.60 16.01
CA VAL A 26 10.02 -11.85 15.54
C VAL A 26 9.09 -12.75 14.75
N PHE A 27 9.63 -13.60 13.87
CA PHE A 27 8.86 -14.58 13.09
C PHE A 27 8.10 -15.57 13.98
N ARG A 28 8.73 -16.05 15.07
CA ARG A 28 8.06 -16.88 16.09
C ARG A 28 6.99 -16.11 16.86
N ALA A 29 7.23 -14.83 17.18
CA ALA A 29 6.30 -13.99 17.92
C ALA A 29 5.02 -13.64 17.11
N VAL A 30 5.12 -13.44 15.79
CA VAL A 30 3.93 -13.25 14.92
C VAL A 30 3.22 -14.57 14.57
N ASN A 31 3.83 -15.74 14.83
CA ASN A 31 3.32 -17.03 14.35
C ASN A 31 1.93 -17.36 14.91
N GLY A 32 0.96 -17.52 14.03
CA GLY A 32 -0.43 -17.80 14.36
C GLY A 32 -1.29 -16.56 14.66
N PHE A 33 -0.76 -15.34 14.53
CA PHE A 33 -1.54 -14.10 14.52
C PHE A 33 -2.55 -14.14 13.36
N ALA A 34 -3.79 -13.71 13.59
CA ALA A 34 -4.86 -13.85 12.61
C ALA A 34 -5.83 -12.67 12.64
N CYS A 35 -6.59 -12.50 11.56
CA CYS A 35 -7.68 -11.53 11.52
C CYS A 35 -8.85 -11.91 12.47
N HIS A 36 -9.73 -10.96 12.71
CA HIS A 36 -10.95 -11.14 13.51
C HIS A 36 -12.09 -11.79 12.70
N GLN A 37 -13.19 -12.16 13.36
CA GLN A 37 -14.33 -12.85 12.72
C GLN A 37 -15.02 -12.02 11.62
N ASP A 38 -15.01 -10.70 11.72
CA ASP A 38 -15.63 -9.81 10.73
C ASP A 38 -14.68 -9.45 9.56
N SER A 39 -13.47 -10.03 9.54
CA SER A 39 -12.40 -9.74 8.58
C SER A 39 -12.13 -10.86 7.57
N ALA A 40 -13.15 -11.68 7.27
CA ALA A 40 -13.07 -12.70 6.24
C ALA A 40 -12.95 -12.07 4.84
N LEU A 41 -12.18 -12.70 3.94
CA LEU A 41 -12.20 -12.33 2.52
C LEU A 41 -13.54 -12.73 1.88
N ASN A 42 -14.02 -11.92 0.93
CA ASN A 42 -15.32 -12.13 0.31
C ASN A 42 -15.20 -12.95 -0.99
N TYR A 43 -15.52 -14.23 -0.91
CA TYR A 43 -15.50 -15.16 -2.05
C TYR A 43 -16.92 -15.62 -2.48
N THR A 44 -18.00 -14.96 -2.03
CA THR A 44 -19.39 -15.42 -2.28
C THR A 44 -19.79 -15.47 -3.74
N GLU A 45 -19.18 -14.65 -4.60
CA GLU A 45 -19.46 -14.59 -6.05
C GLU A 45 -18.93 -15.81 -6.83
N LEU A 46 -18.22 -16.74 -6.19
CA LEU A 46 -17.80 -18.01 -6.81
C LEU A 46 -18.98 -18.98 -6.91
N PRO A 47 -19.38 -19.45 -8.12
CA PRO A 47 -20.69 -20.07 -8.35
C PRO A 47 -20.91 -21.42 -7.64
N PHE A 48 -19.86 -22.04 -7.13
CA PHE A 48 -19.90 -23.31 -6.40
C PHE A 48 -19.95 -23.13 -4.87
N VAL A 49 -19.94 -21.91 -4.35
CA VAL A 49 -19.79 -21.65 -2.90
C VAL A 49 -20.99 -22.16 -2.10
N GLU A 50 -22.21 -21.96 -2.58
CA GLU A 50 -23.40 -22.46 -1.89
C GLU A 50 -23.48 -23.99 -1.98
N GLU A 51 -23.29 -24.57 -3.16
CA GLU A 51 -23.27 -26.03 -3.39
C GLU A 51 -22.20 -26.76 -2.56
N ALA A 52 -21.00 -26.19 -2.49
CA ALA A 52 -19.89 -26.73 -1.71
C ALA A 52 -19.94 -26.29 -0.24
N GLY A 53 -20.94 -25.50 0.17
CA GLY A 53 -21.10 -24.95 1.52
C GLY A 53 -19.86 -24.21 2.04
N LEU A 54 -19.15 -23.49 1.17
CA LEU A 54 -17.81 -22.99 1.42
C LEU A 54 -17.79 -21.89 2.50
N ARG A 55 -17.14 -22.14 3.64
CA ARG A 55 -17.08 -21.22 4.78
C ARG A 55 -15.66 -21.08 5.30
N GLY A 56 -15.14 -19.88 5.49
CA GLY A 56 -13.77 -19.67 5.99
C GLY A 56 -13.19 -18.35 5.49
N GLY A 57 -11.95 -18.39 4.97
CA GLY A 57 -11.33 -17.24 4.32
C GLY A 57 -10.71 -16.21 5.27
N TYR A 58 -10.29 -16.64 6.45
CA TYR A 58 -9.64 -15.80 7.48
C TYR A 58 -8.11 -15.81 7.31
N PRO A 59 -7.45 -14.68 6.98
CA PRO A 59 -5.99 -14.63 6.90
C PRO A 59 -5.30 -14.83 8.24
N ARG A 60 -4.32 -15.74 8.26
CA ARG A 60 -3.51 -16.07 9.42
C ARG A 60 -2.03 -16.21 9.05
N ILE A 61 -1.16 -15.58 9.82
CA ILE A 61 0.29 -15.75 9.72
C ILE A 61 0.65 -17.16 10.20
N VAL A 62 1.41 -17.92 9.41
CA VAL A 62 1.95 -19.23 9.82
C VAL A 62 3.42 -19.36 9.41
N LEU A 63 4.21 -20.09 10.19
CA LEU A 63 5.56 -20.49 9.80
C LEU A 63 5.55 -21.84 9.07
N SER A 64 6.28 -21.89 7.96
CA SER A 64 6.69 -23.16 7.35
C SER A 64 7.68 -23.92 8.25
N PRO A 65 7.87 -25.25 8.08
CA PRO A 65 8.88 -26.02 8.82
C PRO A 65 10.30 -25.46 8.70
N GLY A 66 10.64 -24.83 7.55
CA GLY A 66 11.90 -24.13 7.32
C GLY A 66 11.94 -22.68 7.83
N GLY A 67 11.08 -22.30 8.78
CA GLY A 67 11.08 -20.98 9.44
C GLY A 67 10.61 -19.79 8.60
N LYS A 68 10.29 -19.98 7.30
CA LYS A 68 9.81 -18.92 6.42
C LYS A 68 8.34 -18.59 6.70
N LEU A 69 8.02 -17.30 6.70
CA LEU A 69 6.67 -16.77 6.86
C LEU A 69 5.79 -17.06 5.65
N LEU A 70 4.54 -17.40 5.95
CA LEU A 70 3.45 -17.61 5.03
C LEU A 70 2.20 -16.92 5.57
N LEU A 71 1.31 -16.50 4.68
CA LEU A 71 -0.09 -16.28 5.02
C LEU A 71 -0.90 -17.49 4.58
N SER A 72 -1.79 -17.95 5.45
CA SER A 72 -2.68 -19.10 5.24
C SER A 72 -4.13 -18.66 5.43
N LEU A 73 -5.00 -19.10 4.52
CA LEU A 73 -6.45 -18.98 4.60
C LEU A 73 -7.03 -20.40 4.51
N GLU A 74 -7.96 -20.74 5.40
CA GLU A 74 -8.62 -22.05 5.41
C GLU A 74 -10.13 -21.93 5.18
N PHE A 75 -10.70 -22.92 4.49
CA PHE A 75 -12.12 -23.00 4.15
C PHE A 75 -12.65 -24.43 4.40
N ASP A 76 -13.79 -24.54 5.07
CA ASP A 76 -14.59 -25.77 5.11
C ASP A 76 -15.43 -25.86 3.84
N ALA A 77 -15.50 -27.04 3.24
CA ALA A 77 -16.49 -27.41 2.24
C ALA A 77 -17.22 -28.71 2.63
N THR A 78 -18.45 -28.87 2.16
CA THR A 78 -19.31 -30.06 2.32
C THR A 78 -18.91 -31.21 1.39
N ARG A 79 -18.19 -30.89 0.31
CA ARG A 79 -17.63 -31.80 -0.70
C ARG A 79 -16.20 -31.41 -1.04
N ASN A 80 -15.48 -32.32 -1.71
CA ASN A 80 -14.24 -31.94 -2.42
C ASN A 80 -14.57 -30.97 -3.57
N LEU A 81 -13.66 -30.04 -3.81
CA LEU A 81 -13.66 -29.18 -4.99
C LEU A 81 -12.93 -29.89 -6.15
N THR A 82 -13.41 -29.68 -7.37
CA THR A 82 -12.73 -30.06 -8.60
C THR A 82 -11.49 -29.20 -8.83
N ARG A 83 -10.60 -29.62 -9.75
CA ARG A 83 -9.42 -28.84 -10.14
C ARG A 83 -9.77 -27.43 -10.66
N LYS A 84 -10.93 -27.27 -11.31
CA LYS A 84 -11.40 -25.96 -11.82
C LYS A 84 -11.84 -25.04 -10.67
N GLU A 85 -12.60 -25.56 -9.72
CA GLU A 85 -13.08 -24.80 -8.56
C GLU A 85 -11.91 -24.38 -7.63
N LEU A 86 -10.94 -25.28 -7.38
CA LEU A 86 -9.72 -24.94 -6.65
C LEU A 86 -8.89 -23.84 -7.36
N ALA A 87 -8.81 -23.89 -8.69
CA ALA A 87 -8.10 -22.86 -9.47
C ALA A 87 -8.83 -21.51 -9.42
N ALA A 88 -10.17 -21.51 -9.48
CA ALA A 88 -10.99 -20.32 -9.35
C ALA A 88 -10.87 -19.69 -7.95
N LEU A 89 -10.96 -20.50 -6.88
CA LEU A 89 -10.75 -20.03 -5.51
C LEU A 89 -9.33 -19.49 -5.29
N LYS A 90 -8.30 -20.15 -5.86
CA LYS A 90 -6.93 -19.64 -5.82
C LYS A 90 -6.83 -18.25 -6.47
N LEU A 91 -7.39 -18.07 -7.66
CA LEU A 91 -7.32 -16.82 -8.41
C LEU A 91 -8.03 -15.67 -7.68
N GLU A 92 -9.19 -15.96 -7.08
CA GLU A 92 -9.97 -15.03 -6.25
C GLU A 92 -9.17 -14.57 -5.02
N MET A 93 -8.52 -15.50 -4.33
CA MET A 93 -7.68 -15.20 -3.16
C MET A 93 -6.33 -14.57 -3.52
N ASP A 94 -5.78 -14.83 -4.71
CA ASP A 94 -4.63 -14.09 -5.23
C ASP A 94 -4.99 -12.61 -5.42
N GLY A 95 -6.12 -12.31 -6.09
CA GLY A 95 -6.58 -10.93 -6.30
C GLY A 95 -6.75 -10.18 -4.97
N GLN A 96 -7.62 -10.67 -4.09
CA GLN A 96 -7.95 -9.97 -2.84
C GLN A 96 -6.76 -9.80 -1.88
N MET A 97 -5.80 -10.74 -1.86
CA MET A 97 -4.58 -10.58 -1.06
C MET A 97 -3.60 -9.56 -1.67
N LEU A 98 -3.53 -9.44 -3.01
CA LEU A 98 -2.59 -8.54 -3.70
C LEU A 98 -3.13 -7.11 -3.86
N ASP A 99 -4.44 -6.95 -4.08
CA ASP A 99 -5.12 -5.66 -4.28
C ASP A 99 -5.30 -4.85 -2.97
N GLY A 100 -4.59 -5.25 -1.90
CA GLY A 100 -4.51 -4.54 -0.63
C GLY A 100 -5.63 -4.83 0.38
N ILE A 101 -6.64 -5.62 0.03
CA ILE A 101 -7.70 -6.02 0.97
C ILE A 101 -7.09 -6.89 2.09
N GLY A 102 -6.22 -7.84 1.72
CA GLY A 102 -5.46 -8.66 2.66
C GLY A 102 -4.44 -7.93 3.54
N ALA A 103 -4.16 -6.63 3.31
CA ALA A 103 -3.26 -5.84 4.15
C ALA A 103 -3.94 -5.42 5.46
N GLY A 104 -5.21 -4.98 5.40
CA GLY A 104 -5.97 -4.52 6.56
C GLY A 104 -6.15 -5.57 7.66
N CYS A 105 -6.05 -6.85 7.29
CA CYS A 105 -6.08 -7.99 8.21
C CYS A 105 -4.94 -7.97 9.26
N PHE A 106 -3.90 -7.15 9.07
CA PHE A 106 -2.75 -7.01 9.97
C PHE A 106 -2.53 -5.58 10.46
N ASP A 107 -3.52 -4.68 10.31
CA ASP A 107 -3.45 -3.30 10.79
C ASP A 107 -3.22 -3.22 12.32
N GLU A 108 -3.82 -4.13 13.10
CA GLU A 108 -3.62 -4.22 14.55
C GLU A 108 -2.14 -4.47 14.90
N LEU A 109 -1.49 -5.42 14.21
CA LEU A 109 -0.06 -5.72 14.39
C LEU A 109 0.80 -4.53 13.91
N THR A 110 0.47 -3.95 12.76
CA THR A 110 1.24 -2.87 12.14
C THR A 110 1.19 -1.59 12.99
N ALA A 111 0.00 -1.19 13.45
CA ALA A 111 -0.18 -0.04 14.33
C ALA A 111 0.44 -0.26 15.73
N ALA A 112 0.48 -1.49 16.23
CA ALA A 112 1.00 -1.81 17.55
C ALA A 112 2.53 -2.00 17.61
N THR A 113 3.20 -2.24 16.47
CA THR A 113 4.62 -2.65 16.41
C THR A 113 5.46 -1.97 15.33
N GLY A 114 4.85 -1.23 14.40
CA GLY A 114 5.55 -0.63 13.24
C GLY A 114 5.93 -1.63 12.13
N LEU A 115 5.49 -2.88 12.24
CA LEU A 115 5.83 -3.96 11.32
C LEU A 115 4.68 -4.26 10.35
N SER A 116 4.92 -3.98 9.06
CA SER A 116 4.03 -4.35 7.97
C SER A 116 4.26 -5.80 7.51
N ILE A 117 3.18 -6.52 7.19
CA ILE A 117 3.26 -7.82 6.50
C ILE A 117 3.24 -7.56 4.99
N GLN A 118 4.34 -7.88 4.32
CA GLN A 118 4.48 -7.69 2.87
C GLN A 118 4.30 -9.01 2.13
N ILE A 119 3.52 -8.98 1.04
CA ILE A 119 3.23 -10.14 0.20
C ILE A 119 4.23 -10.18 -0.95
N ALA A 120 4.92 -11.30 -1.11
CA ALA A 120 5.84 -11.50 -2.24
C ALA A 120 5.05 -11.85 -3.51
N ALA A 121 5.50 -11.36 -4.67
CA ALA A 121 4.80 -11.50 -5.95
C ALA A 121 4.37 -12.95 -6.27
N SER A 122 3.15 -13.09 -6.78
CA SER A 122 2.24 -14.22 -6.49
C SER A 122 2.53 -15.57 -7.12
N ALA A 123 3.62 -15.72 -7.90
CA ALA A 123 3.96 -16.93 -8.65
C ALA A 123 4.24 -18.20 -7.80
N LYS A 124 4.04 -18.15 -6.48
CA LYS A 124 4.31 -19.22 -5.51
C LYS A 124 3.14 -19.52 -4.55
N SER A 125 1.98 -18.86 -4.72
CA SER A 125 0.79 -19.20 -3.93
C SER A 125 0.23 -20.58 -4.33
N LYS A 126 -0.39 -21.28 -3.39
CA LYS A 126 -0.90 -22.65 -3.56
C LYS A 126 -2.28 -22.77 -2.94
N CYS A 127 -3.17 -23.55 -3.58
CA CYS A 127 -4.43 -23.98 -2.99
C CYS A 127 -4.45 -25.51 -2.98
N GLN A 128 -4.71 -26.12 -1.83
CA GLN A 128 -4.70 -27.57 -1.60
C GLN A 128 -5.94 -27.97 -0.80
N GLN A 129 -6.39 -29.22 -0.92
CA GLN A 129 -7.52 -29.74 -0.14
C GLN A 129 -7.20 -31.08 0.51
N ALA A 130 -7.73 -31.30 1.71
CA ALA A 130 -7.55 -32.51 2.51
C ALA A 130 -8.80 -32.77 3.37
N ALA A 131 -8.89 -33.98 3.93
CA ALA A 131 -9.87 -34.26 4.99
C ALA A 131 -9.58 -33.37 6.22
N GLY A 132 -10.63 -32.81 6.84
CA GLY A 132 -10.48 -32.03 8.07
C GLY A 132 -11.57 -30.98 8.27
N THR A 133 -11.32 -30.05 9.18
CA THR A 133 -12.12 -28.83 9.38
C THR A 133 -11.18 -27.63 9.36
N ALA A 134 -11.61 -26.53 8.75
CA ALA A 134 -10.84 -25.29 8.65
C ALA A 134 -10.71 -24.57 9.99
N TRP A 135 -9.54 -23.99 10.23
CA TRP A 135 -9.34 -23.07 11.34
C TRP A 135 -10.22 -21.81 11.20
N ARG A 136 -10.70 -21.28 12.33
CA ARG A 136 -11.50 -20.05 12.43
C ARG A 136 -11.07 -19.22 13.64
N PRO A 137 -11.15 -17.88 13.56
CA PRO A 137 -10.97 -17.01 14.72
C PRO A 137 -12.14 -17.12 15.71
N GLY A 138 -11.91 -16.66 16.94
CA GLY A 138 -12.90 -16.52 18.01
C GLY A 138 -12.31 -15.74 19.20
N ARG A 139 -12.99 -15.67 20.35
CA ARG A 139 -12.54 -14.86 21.51
C ARG A 139 -11.13 -15.18 22.03
N THR A 140 -10.61 -16.38 21.78
CA THR A 140 -9.22 -16.75 22.11
C THR A 140 -8.19 -16.20 21.13
N THR A 141 -8.62 -15.79 19.93
CA THR A 141 -7.79 -15.12 18.91
C THR A 141 -7.43 -13.70 19.32
N GLU A 142 -8.37 -12.90 19.83
CA GLU A 142 -8.11 -11.53 20.33
C GLU A 142 -7.01 -11.53 21.43
N ASN A 143 -7.22 -12.33 22.49
CA ASN A 143 -6.25 -12.52 23.56
C ASN A 143 -4.90 -13.08 23.05
N GLY A 144 -4.96 -13.96 22.04
CA GLY A 144 -3.80 -14.51 21.36
C GLY A 144 -3.06 -13.49 20.48
N ASN A 145 -3.74 -12.51 19.88
CA ASN A 145 -3.14 -11.44 19.09
C ASN A 145 -2.43 -10.44 20.00
N ARG A 146 -3.08 -10.00 21.08
CA ARG A 146 -2.50 -9.13 22.10
C ARG A 146 -1.21 -9.70 22.68
N SER A 147 -1.24 -10.97 23.09
CA SER A 147 -0.04 -11.65 23.63
C SER A 147 1.10 -11.78 22.62
N ARG A 148 0.78 -11.88 21.32
CA ARG A 148 1.78 -11.88 20.22
C ARG A 148 2.35 -10.50 19.97
N ILE A 149 1.53 -9.46 19.96
CA ILE A 149 1.96 -8.06 19.85
C ILE A 149 2.95 -7.71 20.97
N ASP A 150 2.63 -8.05 22.22
CA ASP A 150 3.52 -7.78 23.36
C ASP A 150 4.79 -8.65 23.33
N ALA A 151 4.75 -9.85 22.74
CA ALA A 151 5.94 -10.65 22.46
C ALA A 151 6.80 -10.03 21.35
N VAL A 152 6.20 -9.51 20.27
CA VAL A 152 6.90 -8.84 19.16
C VAL A 152 7.60 -7.57 19.65
N ARG A 153 6.92 -6.72 20.43
CA ARG A 153 7.53 -5.52 21.06
C ARG A 153 8.81 -5.87 21.81
N LYS A 154 8.74 -6.88 22.69
CA LYS A 154 9.89 -7.40 23.46
C LYS A 154 10.99 -8.06 22.62
N GLN A 155 10.76 -8.35 21.34
CA GLN A 155 11.82 -8.72 20.39
C GLN A 155 12.39 -7.50 19.66
N MET A 156 11.55 -6.53 19.29
CA MET A 156 11.98 -5.29 18.62
C MET A 156 12.82 -4.42 19.56
N GLU A 157 12.39 -4.23 20.81
CA GLU A 157 13.17 -3.57 21.87
C GLU A 157 14.56 -4.19 22.01
N LYS A 158 14.68 -5.52 21.94
CA LYS A 158 15.96 -6.26 22.02
C LYS A 158 16.79 -6.19 20.73
N LEU A 159 16.16 -5.94 19.58
CA LEU A 159 16.84 -5.70 18.31
C LEU A 159 17.35 -4.25 18.20
N GLU A 160 16.75 -3.33 18.95
CA GLU A 160 17.07 -1.90 18.96
C GLU A 160 17.96 -1.50 20.15
N SER A 161 18.00 -2.30 21.23
CA SER A 161 18.94 -2.15 22.35
C SER A 161 20.30 -2.82 22.15
N LEU A 162 20.52 -3.47 21.00
CA LEU A 162 21.85 -3.98 20.63
C LEU A 162 22.71 -2.80 20.13
N PRO A 163 23.97 -2.68 20.58
CA PRO A 163 24.87 -1.67 20.05
C PRO A 163 25.13 -1.91 18.55
N PRO A 164 25.40 -0.86 17.75
CA PRO A 164 25.74 -1.02 16.34
C PRO A 164 27.11 -1.71 16.22
N ASP A 165 27.11 -3.00 15.90
CA ASP A 165 28.33 -3.81 15.83
C ASP A 165 29.33 -3.27 14.80
N VAL A 166 30.52 -2.94 15.29
CA VAL A 166 31.65 -2.51 14.46
C VAL A 166 32.30 -3.74 13.84
N ASN A 167 32.44 -3.72 12.51
CA ASN A 167 33.06 -4.74 11.66
C ASN A 167 32.35 -6.11 11.55
N THR A 168 31.92 -6.41 10.32
CA THR A 168 32.51 -7.57 9.61
C THR A 168 32.58 -7.35 8.09
N ALA A 169 33.36 -6.34 7.67
CA ALA A 169 33.90 -6.34 6.31
C ALA A 169 35.01 -7.42 6.23
N LYS A 170 34.69 -8.61 5.69
CA LYS A 170 35.67 -9.62 5.28
C LYS A 170 35.34 -10.20 3.91
N GLN A 171 36.23 -9.94 2.96
CA GLN A 171 36.26 -10.58 1.64
C GLN A 171 37.16 -11.83 1.69
N SER A 172 36.75 -12.92 1.01
CA SER A 172 37.63 -13.84 0.24
C SER A 172 38.73 -14.58 1.06
N PRO A 173 39.64 -15.45 0.51
CA PRO A 173 39.91 -15.94 -0.88
C PRO A 173 39.16 -17.26 -1.21
N ALA A 174 39.47 -18.12 -2.19
CA ALA A 174 40.59 -18.24 -3.15
C ALA A 174 40.18 -18.98 -4.47
N GLY A 175 41.10 -19.04 -5.44
CA GLY A 175 41.05 -19.89 -6.65
C GLY A 175 40.56 -19.18 -7.92
N GLU A 176 41.23 -19.22 -9.09
CA GLU A 176 42.53 -19.82 -9.45
C GLU A 176 43.37 -18.86 -10.35
N THR A 177 44.47 -19.33 -10.94
CA THR A 177 45.60 -18.50 -11.42
C THR A 177 45.58 -18.01 -12.87
N LEU A 178 46.32 -16.90 -13.05
CA LEU A 178 46.92 -16.30 -14.26
C LEU A 178 47.63 -17.30 -15.22
N PRO A 179 47.94 -16.96 -16.51
CA PRO A 179 48.50 -15.66 -16.91
C PRO A 179 48.08 -15.03 -18.25
N SER A 180 48.72 -13.89 -18.51
CA SER A 180 48.48 -12.90 -19.56
C SER A 180 49.14 -13.20 -20.92
N ALA A 181 48.57 -12.59 -21.97
CA ALA A 181 49.34 -12.00 -23.07
C ALA A 181 48.59 -10.83 -23.72
N SER A 182 49.32 -9.86 -24.25
CA SER A 182 48.84 -8.84 -25.19
C SER A 182 49.91 -8.66 -26.27
N PRO A 183 49.55 -8.24 -27.50
CA PRO A 183 50.06 -6.93 -27.89
C PRO A 183 49.15 -6.06 -28.78
N LYS A 184 49.13 -4.76 -28.43
CA LYS A 184 49.08 -3.51 -29.23
C LYS A 184 48.72 -3.51 -30.74
N ALA A 185 48.15 -2.35 -31.12
CA ALA A 185 48.15 -1.70 -32.45
C ALA A 185 47.01 -2.15 -33.42
N ARG A 186 46.50 -1.31 -34.35
CA ARG A 186 46.85 0.08 -34.74
C ARG A 186 45.65 0.74 -35.46
N SER A 187 45.57 2.09 -35.48
CA SER A 187 45.06 3.02 -36.53
C SER A 187 43.84 2.64 -37.45
N ALA A 188 42.92 3.53 -37.84
CA ALA A 188 42.98 4.99 -37.98
C ALA A 188 41.58 5.66 -38.04
N SER A 189 41.56 7.00 -38.17
CA SER A 189 40.40 7.77 -38.67
C SER A 189 40.87 8.99 -39.50
N PRO A 190 40.12 9.36 -40.55
CA PRO A 190 39.87 10.76 -40.92
C PRO A 190 38.36 11.07 -40.77
N LYS A 191 37.87 12.26 -40.33
CA LYS A 191 38.01 13.63 -40.90
C LYS A 191 37.47 13.72 -42.33
N ALA A 192 36.63 14.67 -42.75
CA ALA A 192 36.17 15.94 -42.14
C ALA A 192 34.65 16.17 -42.48
N ARG A 193 33.98 17.34 -42.44
CA ARG A 193 34.39 18.77 -42.46
C ARG A 193 33.31 19.68 -41.85
N SER A 194 33.64 20.95 -41.64
CA SER A 194 32.83 21.98 -40.95
C SER A 194 32.13 22.97 -41.89
N SER A 195 31.16 23.73 -41.34
CA SER A 195 30.95 25.16 -41.65
C SER A 195 30.30 25.90 -40.46
N ARG A 196 30.23 27.24 -40.47
CA ARG A 196 29.98 28.09 -39.28
C ARG A 196 29.44 29.50 -39.59
N ALA A 197 28.34 29.90 -38.93
CA ALA A 197 27.93 31.28 -38.61
C ALA A 197 27.11 31.26 -37.29
N LYS A 198 27.05 32.24 -36.35
CA LYS A 198 27.55 33.64 -36.17
C LYS A 198 26.49 34.74 -36.37
N ALA A 199 26.44 35.70 -35.42
CA ALA A 199 25.52 36.86 -35.24
C ALA A 199 24.14 36.51 -34.62
N LYS A 200 23.53 37.34 -33.74
CA LYS A 200 23.97 38.60 -33.07
C LYS A 200 23.17 38.84 -31.76
N SER A 201 23.71 39.61 -30.81
CA SER A 201 23.02 40.17 -29.61
C SER A 201 22.85 41.70 -29.76
N PRO A 202 22.00 42.39 -28.96
CA PRO A 202 22.35 42.84 -27.59
C PRO A 202 21.19 42.63 -26.57
N GLN A 203 21.37 42.50 -25.25
CA GLN A 203 22.03 43.33 -24.21
C GLN A 203 21.33 44.65 -23.82
N ALA A 204 20.83 44.69 -22.57
CA ALA A 204 20.63 45.88 -21.73
C ALA A 204 21.12 45.52 -20.32
N LYS A 205 22.30 46.02 -19.91
CA LYS A 205 22.51 47.22 -19.07
C LYS A 205 22.28 46.98 -17.57
N LEU A 206 23.39 46.71 -16.89
CA LEU A 206 23.57 46.85 -15.44
C LEU A 206 24.06 48.28 -15.15
N SER A 207 23.68 48.87 -14.02
CA SER A 207 24.23 50.16 -13.56
C SER A 207 24.33 50.20 -12.04
N THR A 208 25.55 50.34 -11.51
CA THR A 208 25.84 50.48 -10.09
C THR A 208 25.85 51.95 -9.66
N SER A 209 25.38 52.21 -8.45
CA SER A 209 25.70 53.44 -7.71
C SER A 209 25.86 53.11 -6.24
N THR A 210 26.81 53.78 -5.57
CA THR A 210 27.30 53.37 -4.24
C THR A 210 27.11 54.49 -3.25
N THR A 211 26.31 54.24 -2.21
CA THR A 211 26.21 55.07 -1.01
C THR A 211 25.84 54.22 0.19
N GLY A 212 26.42 54.54 1.34
CA GLY A 212 26.08 53.99 2.64
C GLY A 212 26.72 54.83 3.76
N PRO A 213 26.65 54.41 5.03
CA PRO A 213 25.83 53.33 5.57
C PRO A 213 24.79 53.85 6.57
N GLY A 214 23.50 53.77 6.21
CA GLY A 214 22.39 54.05 7.14
C GLY A 214 22.21 52.93 8.16
N ARG A 215 22.17 53.26 9.45
CA ARG A 215 22.14 52.30 10.57
C ARG A 215 20.75 51.64 10.75
N LEU A 216 20.36 50.79 9.82
CA LEU A 216 19.19 49.92 9.98
C LEU A 216 19.48 48.84 11.04
N ALA A 217 18.49 48.57 11.90
CA ALA A 217 18.56 47.48 12.84
C ALA A 217 18.54 46.13 12.10
N PRO A 218 19.25 45.09 12.60
CA PRO A 218 19.10 43.76 12.05
C PRO A 218 17.66 43.29 12.24
N SER A 219 16.96 43.00 11.15
CA SER A 219 15.73 42.20 11.19
C SER A 219 16.05 40.89 11.89
N GLU A 220 15.27 40.51 12.90
CA GLU A 220 15.47 39.26 13.63
C GLU A 220 15.48 38.08 12.65
N PRO A 221 16.39 37.10 12.81
CA PRO A 221 16.36 35.89 12.00
C PRO A 221 15.03 35.18 12.25
N GLU A 222 14.32 34.78 11.19
CA GLU A 222 13.05 34.07 11.33
C GLU A 222 13.23 32.87 12.27
N SER A 223 12.54 32.91 13.41
CA SER A 223 12.67 31.92 14.46
C SER A 223 12.44 30.54 13.89
N SER A 224 13.37 29.61 14.16
CA SER A 224 13.36 28.26 13.61
C SER A 224 12.16 27.47 14.16
N ARG A 225 11.00 27.63 13.50
CA ARG A 225 9.83 26.77 13.71
C ARG A 225 10.26 25.34 13.44
N ALA A 226 10.40 24.56 14.52
CA ALA A 226 10.59 23.12 14.41
C ALA A 226 9.47 22.55 13.53
N ARG A 227 9.81 21.68 12.58
CA ARG A 227 8.81 21.06 11.71
C ARG A 227 7.75 20.36 12.58
N PRO A 228 6.45 20.51 12.30
CA PRO A 228 5.42 19.85 13.11
C PRO A 228 5.63 18.34 13.17
N ASP A 229 5.64 17.78 14.37
CA ASP A 229 5.72 16.34 14.55
C ASP A 229 4.33 15.69 14.41
N PHE A 230 4.10 15.10 13.25
CA PHE A 230 2.89 14.36 12.92
C PHE A 230 2.91 12.89 13.39
N GLN A 231 3.97 12.39 14.05
CA GLN A 231 4.07 10.97 14.43
C GLN A 231 2.86 10.50 15.24
N LYS A 232 2.41 11.32 16.19
CA LYS A 232 1.25 10.99 17.04
C LYS A 232 -0.08 11.07 16.28
N LEU A 233 -0.25 12.06 15.40
CA LEU A 233 -1.38 12.16 14.50
C LEU A 233 -1.49 10.93 13.58
N PHE A 234 -0.39 10.54 12.93
CA PHE A 234 -0.38 9.38 12.03
C PHE A 234 -0.63 8.05 12.77
N GLN A 235 -0.20 7.91 14.02
CA GLN A 235 -0.60 6.77 14.88
C GLN A 235 -2.13 6.72 15.11
N LEU A 236 -2.78 7.87 15.35
CA LEU A 236 -4.23 7.94 15.52
C LEU A 236 -4.98 7.64 14.21
N LEU A 237 -4.48 8.16 13.08
CA LEU A 237 -5.07 7.93 11.75
C LEU A 237 -4.88 6.49 11.24
N ALA A 238 -3.82 5.79 11.68
CA ALA A 238 -3.58 4.39 11.28
C ALA A 238 -4.55 3.39 11.93
N LYS A 239 -5.03 3.66 13.15
CA LYS A 239 -5.90 2.76 13.93
C LYS A 239 -7.20 2.40 13.20
N PRO A 240 -7.71 1.15 13.25
CA PRO A 240 -9.01 0.79 12.67
C PRO A 240 -10.17 1.65 13.22
N GLU A 241 -10.14 1.96 14.52
CA GLU A 241 -11.15 2.75 15.21
C GLU A 241 -11.02 4.28 15.05
N ARG A 242 -10.18 4.76 14.11
CA ARG A 242 -9.89 6.19 13.82
C ARG A 242 -11.12 7.11 13.83
N ASP A 243 -12.25 6.62 13.31
CA ASP A 243 -13.52 7.35 13.25
C ASP A 243 -14.12 7.69 14.63
N GLN A 244 -13.92 6.82 15.62
CA GLN A 244 -14.31 7.06 17.01
C GLN A 244 -13.34 8.02 17.70
N LEU A 245 -12.10 8.08 17.20
CA LEU A 245 -11.02 8.93 17.71
C LEU A 245 -10.99 10.32 17.08
N ILE A 246 -11.98 10.70 16.25
CA ILE A 246 -12.10 12.05 15.66
C ILE A 246 -11.88 13.18 16.69
N PRO A 247 -12.39 13.13 17.94
CA PRO A 247 -12.08 14.13 18.96
C PRO A 247 -10.59 14.16 19.37
N GLN A 248 -9.94 13.00 19.48
CA GLN A 248 -8.50 12.92 19.80
C GLN A 248 -7.64 13.38 18.62
N ILE A 249 -8.03 13.02 17.40
CA ILE A 249 -7.42 13.49 16.15
C ILE A 249 -7.54 15.02 16.06
N LYS A 250 -8.70 15.60 16.38
CA LYS A 250 -8.84 17.06 16.42
C LYS A 250 -7.92 17.69 17.47
N ASN A 251 -7.91 17.20 18.71
CA ASN A 251 -7.03 17.74 19.75
C ASN A 251 -5.54 17.65 19.36
N GLU A 252 -5.15 16.62 18.63
CA GLU A 252 -3.79 16.43 18.11
C GLU A 252 -3.49 17.35 16.91
N LEU A 253 -4.47 17.62 16.03
CA LEU A 253 -4.38 18.64 14.98
C LEU A 253 -4.23 20.05 15.58
N ASP A 254 -5.04 20.38 16.58
CA ASP A 254 -4.93 21.63 17.35
C ASP A 254 -3.53 21.73 18.01
N ARG A 255 -2.96 20.62 18.52
CA ARG A 255 -1.60 20.56 19.11
C ARG A 255 -0.49 20.82 18.07
N VAL A 256 -0.63 20.34 16.84
CA VAL A 256 0.34 20.61 15.76
C VAL A 256 0.06 21.92 14.99
N GLY A 257 -0.91 22.72 15.45
CA GLY A 257 -1.21 24.05 14.93
C GLY A 257 -2.19 24.10 13.75
N ASN A 258 -2.93 23.01 13.48
CA ASN A 258 -3.85 22.85 12.34
C ASN A 258 -3.21 23.13 10.96
N ASP A 259 -1.91 22.88 10.81
CA ASP A 259 -1.17 22.99 9.55
C ASP A 259 -0.63 21.64 9.08
N LEU A 260 -1.35 21.00 8.17
CA LEU A 260 -0.91 19.79 7.45
C LEU A 260 -0.31 20.10 6.07
N SER A 261 -0.08 21.37 5.70
CA SER A 261 0.45 21.74 4.37
C SER A 261 1.87 21.18 4.12
N SER A 262 2.60 20.91 5.21
CA SER A 262 3.94 20.30 5.20
C SER A 262 3.95 18.76 5.18
N VAL A 263 2.80 18.10 5.16
CA VAL A 263 2.70 16.63 5.04
C VAL A 263 3.13 16.18 3.64
N VAL A 264 4.19 15.38 3.57
CA VAL A 264 4.81 14.94 2.32
C VAL A 264 4.11 13.71 1.75
N ASP A 265 4.06 13.64 0.43
CA ASP A 265 3.62 12.49 -0.35
C ASP A 265 4.26 11.18 0.15
N GLY A 266 3.43 10.21 0.56
CA GLY A 266 3.89 8.93 1.10
C GLY A 266 3.98 8.84 2.63
N GLN A 267 3.69 9.91 3.37
CA GLN A 267 3.72 9.89 4.85
C GLN A 267 2.41 9.44 5.50
N LEU A 268 1.26 9.60 4.84
CA LEU A 268 -0.04 9.22 5.42
C LEU A 268 -0.20 7.69 5.50
N PRO A 269 -0.83 7.15 6.57
CA PRO A 269 -1.31 5.79 6.56
C PRO A 269 -2.44 5.62 5.52
N ASN A 270 -2.65 4.39 5.04
CA ASN A 270 -3.81 4.05 4.22
C ASN A 270 -5.10 4.15 5.07
N MET A 271 -5.83 5.24 4.91
CA MET A 271 -7.03 5.53 5.70
C MET A 271 -8.31 4.97 5.08
N ASN A 272 -8.27 4.53 3.80
CA ASN A 272 -9.42 3.97 3.06
C ASN A 272 -10.70 4.79 3.30
N PHE A 273 -10.70 6.08 2.91
CA PHE A 273 -11.61 7.17 3.32
C PHE A 273 -13.12 6.90 3.18
N GLN A 274 -13.65 6.01 4.00
CA GLN A 274 -15.07 5.72 4.16
C GLN A 274 -15.80 6.76 5.00
N ASN A 275 -15.08 7.61 5.75
CA ASN A 275 -15.66 8.65 6.59
C ASN A 275 -15.43 10.07 6.03
N PRO A 276 -16.47 10.72 5.48
CA PRO A 276 -16.38 12.08 4.95
C PRO A 276 -16.09 13.16 6.01
N LYS A 277 -16.34 12.90 7.31
CA LYS A 277 -16.06 13.86 8.39
C LYS A 277 -14.57 13.92 8.71
N LEU A 278 -13.91 12.76 8.80
CA LEU A 278 -12.46 12.68 9.02
C LEU A 278 -11.69 13.27 7.82
N LEU A 279 -12.16 12.99 6.60
CA LEU A 279 -11.58 13.57 5.38
C LEU A 279 -11.69 15.10 5.37
N ARG A 280 -12.84 15.67 5.73
CA ARG A 280 -13.01 17.13 5.90
C ARG A 280 -12.05 17.68 6.93
N LEU A 281 -12.05 17.14 8.14
CA LEU A 281 -11.19 17.60 9.24
C LEU A 281 -9.71 17.72 8.85
N LEU A 282 -9.19 16.80 8.04
CA LEU A 282 -7.81 16.85 7.56
C LEU A 282 -7.60 17.90 6.45
N LEU A 283 -8.52 18.02 5.49
CA LEU A 283 -8.45 19.03 4.41
C LEU A 283 -8.68 20.45 4.94
N ASP A 284 -9.56 20.62 5.92
CA ASP A 284 -9.84 21.87 6.64
C ASP A 284 -8.60 22.29 7.48
N ALA A 285 -7.82 21.32 7.97
CA ALA A 285 -6.49 21.52 8.57
C ALA A 285 -5.34 21.61 7.53
N GLY A 286 -5.65 21.95 6.28
CA GLY A 286 -4.65 22.27 5.25
C GLY A 286 -3.93 21.07 4.61
N LEU A 287 -4.41 19.83 4.78
CA LEU A 287 -3.81 18.67 4.11
C LEU A 287 -3.88 18.85 2.59
N PRO A 288 -2.77 18.71 1.83
CA PRO A 288 -2.81 18.80 0.39
C PRO A 288 -3.77 17.73 -0.19
N PRO A 289 -4.77 18.10 -1.00
CA PRO A 289 -5.77 17.14 -1.49
C PRO A 289 -5.17 16.09 -2.44
N ASN A 290 -3.95 16.35 -2.91
CA ASN A 290 -3.15 15.49 -3.76
C ASN A 290 -2.18 14.55 -3.01
N THR A 291 -2.14 14.53 -1.66
CA THR A 291 -1.21 13.66 -0.92
C THR A 291 -1.48 12.16 -1.18
N THR A 292 -0.43 11.34 -1.24
CA THR A 292 -0.54 9.86 -1.26
C THR A 292 -0.29 9.20 0.10
N ASP A 293 -0.90 8.04 0.33
CA ASP A 293 -0.49 7.12 1.41
C ASP A 293 0.92 6.53 1.17
N VAL A 294 1.44 5.83 2.19
CA VAL A 294 2.66 4.98 2.16
C VAL A 294 2.74 3.99 0.98
N SER A 295 1.59 3.64 0.39
CA SER A 295 1.43 2.73 -0.75
C SER A 295 1.30 3.45 -2.11
N ARG A 296 1.49 4.78 -2.13
CA ARG A 296 1.35 5.69 -3.27
C ARG A 296 -0.08 5.82 -3.83
N HIS A 297 -1.12 5.48 -3.07
CA HIS A 297 -2.51 5.81 -3.42
C HIS A 297 -2.85 7.24 -3.04
N SER A 298 -3.31 8.04 -4.01
CA SER A 298 -3.91 9.36 -3.73
C SER A 298 -5.11 9.24 -2.80
N LEU A 299 -5.46 10.34 -2.12
CA LEU A 299 -6.67 10.39 -1.28
C LEU A 299 -7.93 9.96 -2.06
N LEU A 300 -8.01 10.27 -3.36
CA LEU A 300 -9.13 9.91 -4.23
C LEU A 300 -9.23 8.39 -4.48
N ILE A 301 -8.10 7.69 -4.66
CA ILE A 301 -8.09 6.23 -4.79
C ILE A 301 -8.51 5.58 -3.47
N GLN A 302 -8.06 6.11 -2.32
CA GLN A 302 -8.51 5.65 -1.00
C GLN A 302 -10.00 5.93 -0.75
N ALA A 303 -10.54 7.02 -1.32
CA ALA A 303 -11.96 7.41 -1.23
C ALA A 303 -12.88 6.67 -2.22
N ALA A 304 -12.36 5.87 -3.16
CA ALA A 304 -13.11 5.30 -4.29
C ALA A 304 -14.37 4.49 -3.91
N VAL A 305 -14.48 4.03 -2.67
CA VAL A 305 -15.65 3.28 -2.15
C VAL A 305 -16.74 4.16 -1.51
N ASN A 306 -16.50 5.48 -1.32
CA ASN A 306 -17.46 6.40 -0.72
C ASN A 306 -17.73 7.64 -1.61
N PRO A 307 -18.92 7.77 -2.23
CA PRO A 307 -19.25 8.90 -3.09
C PRO A 307 -19.16 10.27 -2.41
N LYS A 308 -19.46 10.39 -1.11
CA LYS A 308 -19.35 11.66 -0.39
C LYS A 308 -17.90 12.08 -0.18
N SER A 309 -16.99 11.13 0.04
CA SER A 309 -15.55 11.37 0.11
C SER A 309 -14.98 11.81 -1.25
N ILE A 310 -15.43 11.18 -2.34
CA ILE A 310 -15.10 11.56 -3.71
C ILE A 310 -15.59 12.98 -4.02
N GLN A 311 -16.85 13.32 -3.70
CA GLN A 311 -17.41 14.67 -3.88
C GLN A 311 -16.64 15.76 -3.13
N ILE A 312 -16.04 15.44 -1.98
CA ILE A 312 -15.17 16.37 -1.26
C ILE A 312 -13.90 16.60 -2.06
N LEU A 313 -13.14 15.55 -2.36
CA LEU A 313 -11.83 15.66 -3.01
C LEU A 313 -11.89 16.31 -4.40
N LEU A 314 -12.91 16.00 -5.20
CA LEU A 314 -13.11 16.63 -6.51
C LEU A 314 -13.34 18.15 -6.40
N LYS A 315 -14.00 18.63 -5.33
CA LYS A 315 -14.14 20.07 -5.06
C LYS A 315 -12.84 20.76 -4.65
N HIS A 316 -11.82 20.01 -4.22
CA HIS A 316 -10.47 20.51 -3.98
C HIS A 316 -9.55 20.34 -5.21
N GLY A 317 -10.10 20.07 -6.40
CA GLY A 317 -9.34 20.10 -7.66
C GLY A 317 -8.32 18.98 -7.84
N VAL A 318 -8.55 17.80 -7.25
CA VAL A 318 -7.72 16.62 -7.52
C VAL A 318 -7.88 16.14 -8.95
N ASP A 319 -6.80 15.63 -9.54
CA ASP A 319 -6.89 14.91 -10.82
C ASP A 319 -7.65 13.59 -10.63
N VAL A 320 -8.83 13.51 -11.25
CA VAL A 320 -9.72 12.35 -11.25
C VAL A 320 -9.08 11.10 -11.90
N ASN A 321 -8.13 11.32 -12.83
CA ASN A 321 -7.46 10.30 -13.61
C ASN A 321 -6.12 9.85 -13.00
N ARG A 322 -5.69 10.45 -11.88
CA ARG A 322 -4.39 10.15 -11.27
C ARG A 322 -4.28 8.69 -10.87
N VAL A 323 -3.31 8.01 -11.47
CA VAL A 323 -2.89 6.65 -11.08
C VAL A 323 -2.08 6.67 -9.78
N CYS A 324 -2.14 5.59 -9.00
CA CYS A 324 -1.14 5.37 -7.96
C CYS A 324 0.22 5.01 -8.57
N GLU A 325 1.32 5.43 -7.95
CA GLU A 325 2.68 5.05 -8.37
C GLU A 325 3.13 3.71 -7.75
N SER A 326 2.17 2.83 -7.43
CA SER A 326 2.42 1.52 -6.83
C SER A 326 2.82 0.48 -7.87
N THR A 327 3.00 -0.78 -7.45
CA THR A 327 3.28 -1.92 -8.33
C THR A 327 2.24 -2.11 -9.44
N HIS A 328 0.97 -1.71 -9.23
CA HIS A 328 -0.15 -2.04 -10.12
C HIS A 328 -0.75 -0.85 -10.89
N THR A 329 -0.46 0.39 -10.51
CA THR A 329 -0.92 1.65 -11.15
C THR A 329 -2.42 1.70 -11.48
N VAL A 330 -3.23 1.90 -10.44
CA VAL A 330 -4.70 1.86 -10.46
C VAL A 330 -5.27 3.28 -10.32
N THR A 331 -6.37 3.59 -11.02
CA THR A 331 -7.13 4.85 -10.86
C THR A 331 -8.28 4.70 -9.86
N ALA A 332 -8.87 5.81 -9.40
CA ALA A 332 -10.04 5.76 -8.53
C ALA A 332 -11.23 5.03 -9.19
N LEU A 333 -11.43 5.24 -10.51
CA LEU A 333 -12.49 4.59 -11.29
C LEU A 333 -12.30 3.06 -11.39
N MET A 334 -11.07 2.59 -11.62
CA MET A 334 -10.74 1.17 -11.60
C MET A 334 -11.06 0.52 -10.25
N ARG A 335 -10.71 1.17 -9.13
CA ARG A 335 -11.02 0.66 -7.78
C ARG A 335 -12.52 0.67 -7.48
N ALA A 336 -13.24 1.72 -7.88
CA ALA A 336 -14.70 1.77 -7.75
C ALA A 336 -15.40 0.65 -8.54
N ALA A 337 -14.97 0.40 -9.78
CA ALA A 337 -15.45 -0.69 -10.63
C ALA A 337 -15.12 -2.08 -10.04
N SER A 338 -13.90 -2.26 -9.52
CA SER A 338 -13.43 -3.49 -8.88
C SER A 338 -14.21 -3.84 -7.60
N VAL A 339 -14.61 -2.84 -6.80
CA VAL A 339 -15.43 -3.05 -5.60
C VAL A 339 -16.93 -3.16 -5.93
N GLY A 340 -17.36 -2.64 -7.08
CA GLY A 340 -18.79 -2.60 -7.46
C GLY A 340 -19.53 -1.38 -6.91
N ALA A 341 -18.80 -0.30 -6.60
CA ALA A 341 -19.35 0.93 -6.02
C ALA A 341 -20.03 1.79 -7.10
N LEU A 342 -21.25 1.40 -7.52
CA LEU A 342 -22.02 2.03 -8.61
C LEU A 342 -22.06 3.57 -8.53
N LEU A 343 -22.49 4.13 -7.39
CA LEU A 343 -22.56 5.58 -7.18
C LEU A 343 -21.20 6.29 -7.25
N SER A 344 -20.10 5.59 -6.94
CA SER A 344 -18.74 6.11 -7.11
C SER A 344 -18.32 6.08 -8.58
N VAL A 345 -18.68 5.04 -9.33
CA VAL A 345 -18.43 4.95 -10.78
C VAL A 345 -19.17 6.06 -11.52
N GLU A 346 -20.47 6.21 -11.27
CA GLU A 346 -21.31 7.29 -11.83
C GLU A 346 -20.69 8.67 -11.57
N LEU A 347 -20.36 8.96 -10.31
CA LEU A 347 -19.78 10.24 -9.91
C LEU A 347 -18.40 10.51 -10.53
N LEU A 348 -17.53 9.50 -10.62
CA LEU A 348 -16.21 9.64 -11.22
C LEU A 348 -16.31 9.88 -12.74
N LEU A 349 -17.16 9.13 -13.45
CA LEU A 349 -17.43 9.35 -14.87
C LEU A 349 -18.01 10.75 -15.14
N GLN A 350 -18.98 11.19 -14.34
CA GLN A 350 -19.56 12.54 -14.40
C GLN A 350 -18.53 13.67 -14.19
N ASN A 351 -17.38 13.39 -13.57
CA ASN A 351 -16.30 14.34 -13.33
C ASN A 351 -15.07 14.09 -14.23
N GLY A 352 -15.23 13.37 -15.35
CA GLY A 352 -14.18 13.22 -16.36
C GLY A 352 -13.18 12.08 -16.13
N ALA A 353 -13.53 11.08 -15.31
CA ALA A 353 -12.72 9.86 -15.22
C ALA A 353 -12.75 9.08 -16.54
N ALA A 354 -11.58 8.80 -17.11
CA ALA A 354 -11.44 8.11 -18.38
C ALA A 354 -11.43 6.57 -18.18
N PRO A 355 -12.48 5.84 -18.61
CA PRO A 355 -12.57 4.39 -18.37
C PRO A 355 -11.54 3.58 -19.17
N GLY A 356 -11.12 4.10 -20.33
CA GLY A 356 -10.13 3.50 -21.22
C GLY A 356 -8.67 3.57 -20.75
N LEU A 357 -8.37 4.25 -19.63
CA LEU A 357 -7.05 4.20 -19.01
C LEU A 357 -6.70 2.76 -18.62
N LYS A 358 -5.43 2.37 -18.78
CA LYS A 358 -4.94 1.01 -18.51
C LYS A 358 -3.93 0.98 -17.38
N ASN A 359 -4.08 -0.01 -16.50
CA ASN A 359 -3.12 -0.28 -15.45
C ASN A 359 -1.89 -1.05 -15.97
N ARG A 360 -0.88 -1.32 -15.13
CA ARG A 360 0.33 -2.06 -15.55
C ARG A 360 0.09 -3.47 -16.07
N ASN A 361 -1.07 -4.06 -15.78
CA ASN A 361 -1.49 -5.36 -16.30
C ASN A 361 -2.29 -5.23 -17.62
N GLY A 362 -2.35 -4.04 -18.21
CA GLY A 362 -3.09 -3.73 -19.44
C GLY A 362 -4.61 -3.59 -19.27
N LYS A 363 -5.13 -3.71 -18.04
CA LYS A 363 -6.57 -3.72 -17.73
C LYS A 363 -7.15 -2.31 -17.61
N THR A 364 -8.31 -2.11 -18.20
CA THR A 364 -9.18 -0.93 -18.03
C THR A 364 -10.04 -1.02 -16.76
N ALA A 365 -10.79 0.04 -16.43
CA ALA A 365 -11.80 -0.03 -15.37
C ALA A 365 -12.88 -1.09 -15.64
N LEU A 366 -13.25 -1.28 -16.92
CA LEU A 366 -14.21 -2.31 -17.36
C LEU A 366 -13.68 -3.74 -17.17
N ASP A 367 -12.36 -3.94 -17.32
CA ASP A 367 -11.67 -5.23 -17.08
C ASP A 367 -11.46 -5.56 -15.59
N MET A 368 -11.85 -4.63 -14.71
CA MET A 368 -11.89 -4.81 -13.25
C MET A 368 -13.31 -5.08 -12.73
N VAL A 369 -14.36 -4.90 -13.53
CA VAL A 369 -15.73 -5.26 -13.12
C VAL A 369 -15.88 -6.78 -13.13
N ASP A 370 -16.31 -7.36 -12.00
CA ASP A 370 -16.74 -8.76 -12.00
C ASP A 370 -18.07 -8.92 -12.77
N ARG A 371 -17.96 -9.41 -14.00
CA ARG A 371 -19.10 -9.64 -14.91
C ARG A 371 -19.99 -10.83 -14.51
N ARG A 372 -19.62 -11.60 -13.47
CA ARG A 372 -20.45 -12.68 -12.89
C ARG A 372 -21.58 -12.12 -12.02
N SER A 373 -21.34 -10.99 -11.36
CA SER A 373 -22.31 -10.40 -10.43
C SER A 373 -23.35 -9.56 -11.19
N LYS A 374 -24.58 -10.09 -11.33
CA LYS A 374 -25.70 -9.39 -12.00
C LYS A 374 -25.97 -8.00 -11.42
N SER A 375 -25.65 -7.78 -10.14
CA SER A 375 -25.73 -6.48 -9.46
C SER A 375 -24.89 -5.38 -10.14
N ARG A 376 -23.78 -5.77 -10.78
CA ARG A 376 -22.81 -4.88 -11.42
C ARG A 376 -23.10 -4.62 -12.90
N GLN A 377 -24.18 -5.17 -13.48
CA GLN A 377 -24.51 -4.94 -14.89
C GLN A 377 -24.57 -3.44 -15.22
N LYS A 378 -25.20 -2.62 -14.36
CA LYS A 378 -25.23 -1.16 -14.49
C LYS A 378 -23.85 -0.51 -14.60
N ILE A 379 -22.83 -1.07 -13.92
CA ILE A 379 -21.44 -0.57 -13.99
C ILE A 379 -20.81 -0.92 -15.34
N ILE A 380 -21.11 -2.10 -15.89
CA ILE A 380 -20.70 -2.51 -17.24
C ILE A 380 -21.35 -1.56 -18.27
N ASP A 381 -22.65 -1.31 -18.14
CA ASP A 381 -23.41 -0.46 -19.07
C ASP A 381 -22.94 1.01 -19.03
N LEU A 382 -22.64 1.53 -17.83
CA LEU A 382 -22.05 2.87 -17.64
C LEU A 382 -20.64 2.97 -18.22
N LEU A 383 -19.77 1.98 -18.00
CA LEU A 383 -18.42 2.01 -18.53
C LEU A 383 -18.39 1.86 -20.06
N ASN A 384 -19.25 1.00 -20.63
CA ASN A 384 -19.42 0.83 -22.08
C ASN A 384 -20.01 2.07 -22.78
N SER A 385 -20.75 2.92 -22.07
CA SER A 385 -21.32 4.17 -22.62
C SER A 385 -20.37 5.37 -22.54
N HIS A 386 -19.20 5.18 -21.94
CA HIS A 386 -18.16 6.22 -21.77
C HIS A 386 -16.77 5.79 -22.32
N SER A 387 -16.69 4.63 -23.00
CA SER A 387 -15.44 3.97 -23.45
C SER A 387 -15.08 4.24 -24.91
#